data_AF-A0A9N9NVT6-F1
#
_entry.id   AF-A0A9N9NVT6-F1
#
_cell.length_a   1.000
_cell.length_b   1.000
_cell.length_c   1.000
_cell.angle_alpha   90.00
_cell.angle_beta   90.00
_cell.angle_gamma   90.00
#
_symmetry.space_group_name_H-M   'P 1'
#
loop_
_entity.id
_entity.type
_entity.pdbx_description
1 polymer ?
#
loop_
_entity_poly.entity_id
_entity_poly.type
_entity_poly.pdbx_seq_one_letter_code
_entity_poly.pdbx_strand_id
1 'polypeptide(L)' 'KYGKKGSGKKLAKEIVAALTHFFMVGQHDSSDRYTAKDMLDRLKEMVENGELIAE' A
#
# COMPACT_ATOMS: atom_id res chain seq x y z
N LYS A 1 -15.18 2.10 22.80
CA LYS A 1 -15.64 2.76 21.55
C LYS A 1 -14.40 3.34 20.85
N TYR A 2 -14.01 2.78 19.71
CA TYR A 2 -12.89 3.32 18.93
C TYR A 2 -13.26 4.75 18.48
N GLY A 3 -12.35 5.69 18.72
CA GLY A 3 -12.60 7.12 18.65
C GLY A 3 -13.21 7.58 17.31
N LYS A 4 -13.83 8.77 17.33
CA LYS A 4 -14.37 9.46 16.15
C LYS A 4 -13.37 9.34 15.00
N LYS A 5 -13.82 8.77 13.87
CA LYS A 5 -13.02 8.62 12.65
C LYS A 5 -12.61 10.02 12.20
N GLY A 6 -11.36 10.39 12.47
CA GLY A 6 -10.84 11.72 12.20
C GLY A 6 -10.94 12.03 10.71
N SER A 7 -11.27 13.28 10.39
CA SER A 7 -11.30 13.86 9.04
C SER A 7 -9.91 13.99 8.40
N GLY A 8 -9.00 13.06 8.70
CA GLY A 8 -7.66 13.03 8.11
C GLY A 8 -7.72 12.68 6.63
N LYS A 9 -6.70 13.11 5.88
CA LYS A 9 -6.51 12.71 4.49
C LYS A 9 -6.60 11.18 4.40
N LYS A 10 -7.60 10.71 3.66
CA LYS A 10 -7.76 9.28 3.39
C LYS A 10 -6.70 8.89 2.37
N LEU A 11 -6.09 7.72 2.56
CA LEU A 11 -5.30 7.12 1.50
C LEU A 11 -6.20 6.92 0.27
N ALA A 12 -5.63 7.18 -0.91
CA ALA A 12 -6.29 6.85 -2.17
C ALA A 12 -6.61 5.35 -2.21
N LYS A 13 -7.74 4.99 -2.82
CA LYS A 13 -8.19 3.59 -2.88
C LYS A 13 -7.16 2.70 -3.57
N GLU A 14 -6.44 3.25 -4.55
CA GLU A 14 -5.42 2.56 -5.33
C GLU A 14 -4.20 2.20 -4.48
N ILE A 15 -3.76 3.11 -3.61
CA ILE A 15 -2.67 2.85 -2.65
C ILE A 15 -3.08 1.75 -1.68
N VAL A 16 -4.33 1.77 -1.18
CA VAL A 16 -4.84 0.73 -0.27
C VAL A 16 -4.91 -0.63 -0.99
N ALA A 17 -5.34 -0.64 -2.26
CA ALA A 17 -5.38 -1.87 -3.06
C ALA A 17 -3.97 -2.45 -3.30
N ALA A 18 -2.99 -1.61 -3.66
CA ALA A 18 -1.61 -2.02 -3.85
C ALA A 18 -1.00 -2.62 -2.57
N LEU A 19 -1.16 -1.94 -1.42
CA LEU A 19 -0.70 -2.43 -0.12
C LEU A 19 -1.37 -3.76 0.26
N THR A 20 -2.66 -3.91 -0.02
CA THR A 20 -3.39 -5.16 0.23
C THR A 20 -2.82 -6.29 -0.62
N HIS A 21 -2.53 -6.03 -1.89
CA HIS A 21 -1.95 -7.03 -2.79
C HIS A 21 -0.58 -7.49 -2.31
N PHE A 22 0.32 -6.57 -1.94
CA PHE A 22 1.65 -6.93 -1.40
C PHE A 22 1.55 -7.78 -0.13
N PHE A 23 0.58 -7.47 0.74
CA PHE A 23 0.36 -8.27 1.94
C PHE A 23 -0.11 -9.69 1.60
N MET A 24 -1.01 -9.85 0.62
CA MET A 24 -1.53 -11.14 0.19
C MET A 24 -0.46 -12.04 -0.42
N VAL A 25 0.49 -11.49 -1.18
CA VAL A 25 1.62 -12.27 -1.75
C VAL A 25 2.41 -12.95 -0.63
N GLY A 26 2.77 -12.21 0.41
CA GLY A 26 3.47 -12.74 1.59
C GLY A 26 2.65 -13.64 2.52
N GLN A 27 1.35 -13.78 2.27
CA GLN A 27 0.48 -14.78 2.91
C GLN A 27 0.39 -16.06 2.09
N HIS A 28 0.54 -15.97 0.77
CA HIS A 28 0.55 -17.14 -0.12
C HIS A 28 1.88 -17.90 -0.02
N ASP A 29 3.00 -17.18 -0.08
CA ASP A 29 4.33 -17.72 0.18
C ASP A 29 5.09 -16.78 1.13
N SER A 30 5.62 -17.33 2.22
CA SER A 30 6.42 -16.57 3.18
C SER A 30 7.74 -16.06 2.63
N SER A 31 8.28 -16.71 1.59
CA SER A 31 9.52 -16.35 0.91
C SER A 31 9.35 -15.07 0.09
N ASP A 32 8.15 -14.85 -0.44
CA ASP A 32 7.78 -13.68 -1.25
C ASP A 32 7.18 -12.55 -0.40
N ARG A 33 7.37 -12.60 0.93
CA ARG A 33 6.84 -11.57 1.82
C ARG A 33 7.58 -10.25 1.65
N TYR A 34 6.83 -9.25 1.19
CA TYR A 34 7.30 -7.88 1.13
C TYR A 34 7.53 -7.31 2.52
N THR A 35 8.70 -6.72 2.74
CA THR A 35 8.95 -5.88 3.92
C THR A 35 8.29 -4.51 3.73
N ALA A 36 8.16 -3.74 4.82
CA ALA A 36 7.66 -2.38 4.74
C ALA A 36 8.50 -1.48 3.80
N LYS A 37 9.80 -1.74 3.70
CA LYS A 37 10.69 -1.03 2.79
C LYS A 37 10.39 -1.39 1.33
N ASP A 38 10.23 -2.68 1.04
CA ASP A 38 9.93 -3.15 -0.32
C ASP A 38 8.58 -2.61 -0.81
N MET A 39 7.56 -2.58 0.07
CA MET A 39 6.26 -1.99 -0.25
C MET A 39 6.38 -0.50 -0.57
N LEU A 40 7.17 0.25 0.20
CA LEU A 40 7.38 1.67 -0.04
C LEU A 40 8.11 1.91 -1.37
N ASP A 41 9.15 1.14 -1.65
CA ASP A 41 9.93 1.31 -2.87
C ASP A 41 9.10 0.92 -4.11
N ARG A 42 8.27 -0.13 -4.03
CA ARG A 42 7.31 -0.44 -5.11
C ARG A 42 6.24 0.63 -5.30
N LEU A 43 5.74 1.24 -4.22
CA LEU A 43 4.80 2.36 -4.35
C LEU A 43 5.43 3.56 -5.07
N LYS A 44 6.72 3.86 -4.83
CA LYS A 44 7.43 4.93 -5.55
C LYS A 44 7.56 4.60 -7.03
N GLU A 45 7.96 3.38 -7.36
CA GLU A 45 8.07 2.94 -8.76
C GLU A 45 6.71 3.02 -9.48
N MET A 46 5.62 2.62 -8.82
CA MET A 46 4.27 2.75 -9.39
C MET A 46 3.87 4.22 -9.63
N VAL A 47 4.33 5.15 -8.79
CA VAL A 47 4.13 6.60 -9.01
C VAL A 47 4.99 7.09 -10.18
N GLU A 48 6.26 6.66 -10.26
CA GLU A 48 7.16 6.99 -11.36
C GLU A 48 6.65 6.47 -12.71
N ASN A 49 6.02 5.29 -12.71
CA ASN A 49 5.39 4.68 -13.88
C ASN A 49 4.03 5.33 -14.24
N GLY A 50 3.51 6.23 -13.39
CA GLY A 50 2.18 6.83 -13.56
C GLY A 50 1.02 5.88 -13.27
N GLU A 51 1.28 4.72 -12.67
CA GLU A 51 0.26 3.74 -12.24
C GLU A 51 -0.47 4.20 -10.97
N LEU A 52 0.17 5.06 -10.16
CA LEU A 52 -0.43 5.70 -9.01
C LEU A 52 -0.24 7.21 -9.08
N ILE A 53 -1.27 7.96 -8.70
CA ILE A 53 -1.19 9.41 -8.54
C ILE A 53 -0.84 9.72 -7.10
N ALA A 54 0.36 10.26 -6.87
CA ALA A 54 0.71 10.88 -5.60
C ALA A 54 0.23 12.35 -5.63
N GLU A 55 -0.85 12.65 -4.91
CA GLU A 55 -1.33 14.03 -4.66
C GLU A 55 -0.55 14.76 -3.57
#